data_AF-A0A7W9LFB5-F1
#
_entry.id   AF-A0A7W9LFB5-F1
#
_cell.length_a   1.000
_cell.length_b   1.000
_cell.length_c   1.000
_cell.angle_alpha   90.00
_cell.angle_beta   90.00
_cell.angle_gamma   90.00
#
_symmetry.space_group_name_H-M   'P 1'
#
loop_
_entity.id
_entity.type
_entity.pdbx_description
1 polymer ?
#
loop_
_entity_poly.entity_id
_entity_poly.type
_entity_poly.pdbx_seq_one_letter_code
_entity_poly.pdbx_strand_id
1 'polypeptide(L)'
;MDARAERIALFLAVRNVPYATDGAHDAETLMISGCGDCLAKSAYLIEGFRALGYQARKVRWLYHLPNRPAEVRMLPSREDVHSAAEALIDGRWTLVDATHDPPLAAAGLAVAVWDGITDTVPAYEPRGPLWRPGDGPAPVPNADLDETVDADGGGRCQKAFNRWLREVRAGAATNAPWHGAG
;
A
#
# COMPACT_ATOMS: atom_id res chain seq x y z
N MET A 1 -3.57 13.69 24.67
CA MET A 1 -3.23 12.31 24.26
C MET A 1 -1.75 12.27 23.90
N ASP A 2 -1.09 11.12 23.99
CA ASP A 2 0.32 10.97 23.58
C ASP A 2 0.41 11.07 22.05
N ALA A 3 1.12 12.08 21.53
CA ALA A 3 1.26 12.31 20.09
C ALA A 3 1.80 11.08 19.35
N ARG A 4 2.67 10.29 19.99
CA ARG A 4 3.17 9.04 19.42
C ARG A 4 2.05 8.02 19.27
N ALA A 5 1.23 7.86 20.30
CA ALA A 5 0.08 6.96 20.27
C ALA A 5 -0.95 7.35 19.19
N GLU A 6 -1.20 8.64 18.98
CA GLU A 6 -2.09 9.14 17.91
C GLU A 6 -1.59 8.78 16.52
N ARG A 7 -0.28 8.95 16.26
CA ARG A 7 0.34 8.54 14.99
C ARG A 7 0.21 7.04 14.76
N ILE A 8 0.53 6.23 15.78
CA ILE A 8 0.39 4.77 15.70
C ILE A 8 -1.08 4.39 15.45
N ALA A 9 -2.03 5.00 16.14
CA ALA A 9 -3.45 4.74 15.96
C ALA A 9 -3.92 5.05 14.54
N LEU A 10 -3.52 6.20 13.97
CA LEU A 10 -3.80 6.54 12.58
C LEU A 10 -3.22 5.49 11.61
N PHE A 11 -1.96 5.13 11.79
CA PHE A 11 -1.30 4.11 10.97
C PHE A 11 -2.03 2.76 11.03
N LEU A 12 -2.37 2.29 12.23
CA LEU A 12 -3.07 1.03 12.42
C LEU A 12 -4.47 1.06 11.81
N ALA A 13 -5.19 2.18 11.95
CA ALA A 13 -6.51 2.35 11.35
C ALA A 13 -6.45 2.18 9.83
N VAL A 14 -5.48 2.81 9.15
CA VAL A 14 -5.32 2.67 7.70
C VAL A 14 -4.79 1.28 7.31
N ARG A 15 -3.76 0.76 8.00
CA ARG A 15 -3.15 -0.54 7.70
C ARG A 15 -4.17 -1.67 7.77
N ASN A 16 -5.11 -1.58 8.71
CA ASN A 16 -6.09 -2.63 8.93
C ASN A 16 -7.27 -2.58 7.94
N VAL A 17 -7.40 -1.53 7.12
CA VAL A 17 -8.30 -1.55 5.96
C VAL A 17 -7.73 -2.54 4.94
N PRO A 18 -8.50 -3.49 4.39
CA PRO A 18 -8.03 -4.40 3.34
C PRO A 18 -7.42 -3.69 2.12
N TYR A 19 -6.24 -4.14 1.69
CA TYR A 19 -5.67 -3.75 0.40
C TYR A 19 -6.43 -4.41 -0.76
N ALA A 20 -6.88 -3.61 -1.72
CA ALA A 20 -7.54 -4.09 -2.93
C ALA A 20 -7.33 -3.07 -4.06
N THR A 21 -6.93 -3.55 -5.24
CA THR A 21 -6.75 -2.67 -6.42
C THR A 21 -8.06 -2.45 -7.17
N ASP A 22 -9.14 -3.12 -6.78
CA ASP A 22 -10.52 -2.89 -7.24
C ASP A 22 -11.39 -2.17 -6.18
N GLY A 23 -10.76 -1.59 -5.15
CA GLY A 23 -11.40 -0.81 -4.09
C GLY A 23 -11.28 0.71 -4.29
N ALA A 24 -11.25 1.46 -3.18
CA ALA A 24 -11.04 2.91 -3.21
C ALA A 24 -9.66 3.29 -3.77
N HIS A 25 -9.59 4.47 -4.41
CA HIS A 25 -8.37 5.09 -4.93
C HIS A 25 -8.07 6.48 -4.32
N ASP A 26 -8.91 6.95 -3.40
CA ASP A 26 -8.82 8.24 -2.72
C ASP A 26 -9.11 8.10 -1.21
N ALA A 27 -8.77 9.15 -0.45
CA ALA A 27 -8.96 9.16 1.00
C ALA A 27 -10.44 9.18 1.40
N GLU A 28 -11.25 9.96 0.69
CA GLU A 28 -12.67 10.19 1.00
C GLU A 28 -13.46 8.88 1.01
N THR A 29 -13.20 8.01 0.04
CA THR A 29 -13.95 6.77 -0.16
C THR A 29 -13.33 5.54 0.53
N LEU A 30 -12.09 5.64 1.06
CA LEU A 30 -11.38 4.49 1.63
C LEU A 30 -12.15 3.82 2.78
N MET A 31 -12.54 4.60 3.78
CA MET A 31 -13.22 4.08 4.97
C MET A 31 -14.66 3.64 4.67
N ILE A 32 -15.30 4.28 3.69
CA ILE A 32 -16.66 3.92 3.22
C ILE A 32 -16.64 2.59 2.48
N SER A 33 -15.67 2.40 1.58
CA SER A 33 -15.53 1.19 0.77
C SER A 33 -15.05 -0.02 1.58
N GLY A 34 -14.42 0.22 2.73
CA GLY A 34 -13.85 -0.84 3.57
C GLY A 34 -12.68 -1.58 2.90
N CYS A 35 -12.16 -1.09 1.77
CA CYS A 35 -10.97 -1.57 1.09
C CYS A 35 -10.44 -0.51 0.12
N GLY A 36 -9.15 -0.57 -0.21
CA GLY A 36 -8.55 0.35 -1.18
C GLY A 36 -7.09 0.06 -1.47
N ASP A 37 -6.54 0.75 -2.45
CA ASP A 37 -5.18 0.55 -2.93
C ASP A 37 -4.14 1.44 -2.20
N CYS A 38 -2.92 1.49 -2.74
CA CYS A 38 -1.86 2.32 -2.18
C CYS A 38 -2.14 3.82 -2.34
N LEU A 39 -2.91 4.24 -3.36
CA LEU A 39 -3.29 5.63 -3.58
C LEU A 39 -4.25 6.09 -2.50
N ALA A 40 -5.31 5.31 -2.24
CA ALA A 40 -6.31 5.63 -1.22
C ALA A 40 -5.69 5.67 0.18
N LYS A 41 -4.91 4.64 0.52
CA LYS A 41 -4.27 4.52 1.83
C LYS A 41 -3.22 5.60 2.09
N SER A 42 -2.37 5.89 1.12
CA SER A 42 -1.39 6.97 1.25
C SER A 42 -2.08 8.34 1.34
N ALA A 43 -3.14 8.58 0.57
CA ALA A 43 -3.92 9.81 0.66
C ALA A 43 -4.54 9.99 2.06
N TYR A 44 -5.19 8.94 2.59
CA TYR A 44 -5.80 8.99 3.92
C TYR A 44 -4.76 9.23 5.02
N LEU A 45 -3.60 8.58 4.95
CA LEU A 45 -2.50 8.83 5.89
C LEU A 45 -2.04 10.28 5.84
N ILE A 46 -1.84 10.84 4.65
CA ILE A 46 -1.39 12.23 4.48
C ILE A 46 -2.39 13.21 5.09
N GLU A 47 -3.68 13.03 4.82
CA GLU A 47 -4.74 13.85 5.41
C GLU A 47 -4.80 13.71 6.93
N GLY A 48 -4.71 12.47 7.44
CA GLY A 48 -4.69 12.19 8.87
C GLY A 48 -3.48 12.84 9.58
N PHE A 49 -2.28 12.73 9.02
CA PHE A 49 -1.09 13.38 9.59
C PHE A 49 -1.22 14.90 9.59
N ARG A 50 -1.78 15.49 8.52
CA ARG A 50 -2.05 16.94 8.46
C ARG A 50 -3.07 17.37 9.51
N ALA A 51 -4.13 16.58 9.73
CA ALA A 51 -5.11 16.82 10.77
C ALA A 51 -4.50 16.75 12.19
N LEU A 52 -3.49 15.90 12.38
CA LEU A 52 -2.68 15.82 13.61
C LEU A 52 -1.60 16.92 13.71
N GLY A 53 -1.51 17.85 12.75
CA GLY A 53 -0.58 18.98 12.77
C GLY A 53 0.79 18.71 12.16
N TYR A 54 1.00 17.58 11.47
CA TYR A 54 2.25 17.26 10.80
C TYR A 54 2.28 17.77 9.35
N GLN A 55 3.47 18.13 8.88
CA GLN A 55 3.69 18.21 7.44
C GLN A 55 3.73 16.79 6.88
N ALA A 56 2.94 16.53 5.85
CA ALA A 56 2.91 15.24 5.17
C ALA A 56 2.81 15.41 3.66
N ARG A 57 3.48 14.51 2.94
CA ARG A 57 3.54 14.50 1.46
C ARG A 57 3.43 13.09 0.91
N LYS A 58 3.03 13.01 -0.36
CA LYS A 58 3.05 11.77 -1.13
C LYS A 58 4.46 11.51 -1.63
N VAL A 59 4.88 10.25 -1.60
CA VAL A 59 6.09 9.77 -2.25
C VAL A 59 5.77 8.59 -3.16
N ARG A 60 6.60 8.41 -4.19
CA ARG A 60 6.38 7.37 -5.20
C ARG A 60 7.67 6.66 -5.57
N TRP A 61 7.58 5.41 -5.98
CA TRP A 61 8.70 4.68 -6.56
C TRP A 61 8.21 3.60 -7.51
N LEU A 62 9.06 3.22 -8.47
CA LEU A 62 8.83 2.05 -9.30
C LEU A 62 9.03 0.79 -8.46
N TYR A 63 8.22 -0.22 -8.72
CA TYR A 63 8.37 -1.53 -8.11
C TYR A 63 7.99 -2.62 -9.12
N HIS A 64 8.26 -3.87 -8.77
CA HIS A 64 7.72 -5.00 -9.52
C HIS A 64 6.56 -5.63 -8.75
N LEU A 65 5.44 -5.85 -9.45
CA LEU A 65 4.34 -6.65 -8.96
C LEU A 65 4.84 -8.03 -8.50
N PRO A 66 4.26 -8.58 -7.41
CA PRO A 66 4.66 -9.87 -6.87
C PRO A 66 4.43 -10.99 -7.90
N ASN A 67 5.17 -12.09 -7.79
CA ASN A 67 5.06 -13.21 -8.74
C ASN A 67 3.77 -14.05 -8.57
N ARG A 68 2.75 -13.51 -7.90
CA ARG A 68 1.47 -14.13 -7.58
C ARG A 68 0.34 -13.11 -7.77
N PRO A 69 -0.83 -13.55 -8.28
CA PRO A 69 -1.09 -14.89 -8.83
C PRO A 69 -0.37 -15.08 -10.18
N ALA A 70 -0.55 -16.24 -10.82
CA ALA A 70 0.22 -16.60 -12.02
C ALA A 70 0.03 -15.61 -13.18
N GLU A 71 -1.15 -14.98 -13.25
CA GLU A 71 -1.55 -13.97 -14.22
C GLU A 71 -0.63 -12.75 -14.22
N VAL A 72 -0.03 -12.40 -13.08
CA VAL A 72 0.95 -11.31 -13.01
C VAL A 72 2.18 -11.62 -13.87
N ARG A 73 2.57 -12.89 -13.98
CA ARG A 73 3.70 -13.31 -14.82
C ARG A 73 3.38 -13.31 -16.31
N MET A 74 2.10 -13.21 -16.66
CA MET A 74 1.64 -13.12 -18.04
C MET A 74 1.57 -11.67 -18.53
N LEU A 75 1.78 -10.69 -17.64
CA LEU A 75 1.84 -9.31 -18.05
C LEU A 75 3.08 -9.06 -18.92
N PRO A 76 2.97 -8.18 -19.94
CA PRO A 76 4.10 -7.74 -20.76
C PRO A 76 5.22 -7.12 -19.92
N SER A 77 4.85 -6.49 -18.80
CA SER A 77 5.75 -6.00 -17.78
C SER A 77 5.06 -6.07 -16.42
N ARG A 78 5.87 -6.29 -15.38
CA ARG A 78 5.43 -6.28 -13.97
C ARG A 78 5.76 -4.96 -13.28
N GLU A 79 6.33 -4.01 -14.00
CA GLU A 79 6.64 -2.71 -13.44
C GLU A 79 5.36 -1.91 -13.20
N ASP A 80 5.28 -1.31 -12.02
CA ASP A 80 4.18 -0.46 -11.59
C ASP A 80 4.73 0.62 -10.63
N VAL A 81 3.89 1.59 -10.28
CA VAL A 81 4.25 2.70 -9.38
C VAL A 81 3.51 2.57 -8.06
N HIS A 82 4.28 2.55 -6.97
CA HIS A 82 3.72 2.56 -5.63
C HIS A 82 3.61 3.98 -5.10
N SER A 83 2.58 4.25 -4.29
CA SER A 83 2.44 5.51 -3.54
C SER A 83 2.41 5.24 -2.04
N ALA A 84 3.18 6.03 -1.27
CA ALA A 84 3.16 6.01 0.19
C ALA A 84 3.15 7.45 0.74
N ALA A 85 3.11 7.58 2.07
CA ALA A 85 3.19 8.85 2.76
C ALA A 85 4.60 9.07 3.35
N GLU A 86 5.07 10.31 3.36
CA GLU A 86 6.11 10.76 4.27
C GLU A 86 5.52 11.81 5.21
N ALA A 87 5.87 11.76 6.49
CA ALA A 87 5.52 12.77 7.49
C ALA A 87 6.77 13.35 8.15
N LEU A 88 6.79 14.66 8.42
CA LEU A 88 7.88 15.33 9.10
C LEU A 88 7.72 15.14 10.61
N ILE A 89 8.44 14.19 11.19
CA ILE A 89 8.40 13.83 12.61
C ILE A 89 9.77 14.15 13.21
N ASP A 90 9.79 14.95 14.29
CA ASP A 90 11.01 15.36 14.99
C ASP A 90 12.11 15.91 14.05
N GLY A 91 11.68 16.69 13.05
CA GLY A 91 12.57 17.32 12.06
C GLY A 91 13.05 16.40 10.93
N ARG A 92 12.61 15.13 10.90
CA ARG A 92 12.97 14.16 9.85
C ARG A 92 11.75 13.72 9.04
N TRP A 93 11.88 13.73 7.71
CA TRP A 93 10.92 13.07 6.84
C TRP A 93 10.98 11.56 7.05
N THR A 94 9.88 11.01 7.55
CA THR A 94 9.75 9.59 7.91
C THR A 94 8.77 8.93 6.96
N LEU A 95 9.19 7.84 6.31
CA LEU A 95 8.34 7.04 5.44
C LEU A 95 7.30 6.28 6.28
N VAL A 96 6.04 6.40 5.88
CA VAL A 96 4.91 5.70 6.50
C VAL A 96 4.10 5.01 5.40
N ASP A 97 4.26 3.70 5.30
CA ASP A 97 3.61 2.83 4.34
C ASP A 97 2.70 1.82 5.06
N ALA A 98 1.39 2.04 4.96
CA ALA A 98 0.35 1.19 5.54
C ALA A 98 -0.37 0.33 4.49
N THR A 99 0.28 0.04 3.35
CA THR A 99 -0.41 -0.55 2.20
C THR A 99 -0.96 -1.95 2.48
N HIS A 100 -0.13 -2.90 2.90
CA HIS A 100 -0.59 -4.28 3.13
C HIS A 100 -1.19 -4.45 4.52
N ASP A 101 -2.40 -5.00 4.57
CA ASP A 101 -3.07 -5.41 5.80
C ASP A 101 -2.51 -6.73 6.35
N PRO A 102 -2.62 -6.99 7.67
CA PRO A 102 -1.92 -8.08 8.34
C PRO A 102 -2.06 -9.48 7.74
N PRO A 103 -3.25 -9.93 7.27
CA PRO A 103 -3.39 -11.26 6.69
C PRO A 103 -2.48 -11.53 5.48
N LEU A 104 -2.08 -10.49 4.75
CA LEU A 104 -1.25 -10.64 3.56
C LEU A 104 0.19 -11.10 3.85
N ALA A 105 0.64 -11.03 5.11
CA ALA A 105 1.91 -11.60 5.52
C ALA A 105 1.99 -13.12 5.25
N ALA A 106 0.88 -13.84 5.32
CA ALA A 106 0.82 -15.28 5.02
C ALA A 106 1.16 -15.60 3.54
N ALA A 107 1.05 -14.62 2.66
CA ALA A 107 1.44 -14.70 1.26
C ALA A 107 2.89 -14.22 0.99
N GLY A 108 3.63 -13.84 2.04
CA GLY A 108 4.97 -13.28 1.93
C GLY A 108 5.00 -11.81 1.49
N LEU A 109 3.86 -11.11 1.52
CA LEU A 109 3.83 -9.66 1.30
C LEU A 109 4.35 -8.93 2.56
N ALA A 110 5.11 -7.86 2.36
CA ALA A 110 5.64 -7.06 3.47
C ALA A 110 4.50 -6.29 4.16
N VAL A 111 4.26 -6.60 5.43
CA VAL A 111 3.31 -5.88 6.28
C VAL A 111 4.11 -5.06 7.30
N ALA A 112 4.07 -3.75 7.15
CA ALA A 112 4.82 -2.86 8.03
C ALA A 112 4.28 -2.90 9.47
N VAL A 113 5.18 -2.94 10.45
CA VAL A 113 4.93 -2.57 11.85
C VAL A 113 5.56 -1.21 12.07
N TRP A 114 4.90 -0.32 12.80
CA TRP A 114 5.39 1.04 13.00
C TRP A 114 5.40 1.44 14.47
N ASP A 115 6.49 2.08 14.88
CA ASP A 115 6.71 2.55 16.25
C ASP A 115 6.28 4.02 16.45
N GLY A 116 5.78 4.68 15.39
CA GLY A 116 5.38 6.08 15.39
C GLY A 116 6.51 7.08 15.19
N ILE A 117 7.74 6.64 14.89
CA ILE A 117 8.95 7.47 14.86
C ILE A 117 9.89 7.12 13.69
N THR A 118 10.16 5.84 13.45
CA THR A 118 11.11 5.39 12.42
C THR A 118 10.44 5.15 11.08
N ASP A 119 11.22 5.00 10.00
CA ASP A 119 10.64 4.60 8.73
C ASP A 119 9.96 3.23 8.86
N THR A 120 8.82 3.07 8.20
CA THR A 120 8.24 1.76 7.96
C THR A 120 9.03 1.01 6.90
N VAL A 121 9.02 -0.33 6.96
CA VAL A 121 9.43 -1.15 5.81
C VAL A 121 8.46 -0.90 4.64
N PRO A 122 8.95 -0.59 3.42
CA PRO A 122 8.11 -0.42 2.24
C PRO A 122 7.26 -1.66 1.94
N ALA A 123 6.01 -1.47 1.51
CA ALA A 123 5.14 -2.57 1.11
C ALA A 123 5.65 -3.31 -0.13
N TYR A 124 6.27 -2.57 -1.05
CA TYR A 124 7.01 -3.09 -2.20
C TYR A 124 8.42 -2.52 -2.23
N GLU A 125 9.40 -3.36 -2.56
CA GLU A 125 10.81 -2.96 -2.65
C GLU A 125 11.02 -1.88 -3.73
N PRO A 126 11.59 -0.71 -3.37
CA PRO A 126 11.85 0.35 -4.33
C PRO A 126 12.86 -0.03 -5.41
N ARG A 127 12.50 0.23 -6.68
CA ARG A 127 13.37 0.15 -7.84
C ARG A 127 13.85 1.55 -8.18
N GLY A 128 14.93 1.97 -7.52
CA GLY A 128 15.50 3.31 -7.65
C GLY A 128 15.06 4.25 -6.53
N PRO A 129 15.36 5.56 -6.67
CA PRO A 129 15.07 6.54 -5.63
C PRO A 129 13.57 6.78 -5.46
N LEU A 130 13.19 7.14 -4.24
CA LEU A 130 11.85 7.66 -3.96
C LEU A 130 11.71 9.04 -4.61
N TRP A 131 10.72 9.17 -5.49
CA TRP A 131 10.28 10.43 -6.06
C TRP A 131 9.41 11.20 -5.06
N ARG A 132 9.68 12.50 -4.95
CA ARG A 132 8.94 13.46 -4.13
C ARG A 132 8.47 14.63 -4.98
N PRO A 133 7.40 15.35 -4.56
CA PRO A 133 7.00 16.59 -5.21
C PRO A 133 8.19 17.58 -5.27
N GLY A 134 8.58 17.95 -6.49
CA GLY A 134 9.73 18.82 -6.75
C GLY A 134 10.96 18.11 -7.36
N ASP A 135 11.02 16.78 -7.34
CA ASP A 135 12.17 16.01 -7.86
C ASP A 135 12.19 15.88 -9.39
N GLY A 136 11.23 16.50 -10.10
CA GLY A 136 11.05 16.38 -11.55
C GLY A 136 9.83 15.53 -11.95
N PRO A 137 9.80 14.92 -13.15
CA PRO A 137 8.68 14.12 -13.58
C PRO A 137 8.48 12.91 -12.67
N ALA A 138 7.21 12.58 -12.38
CA ALA A 138 6.88 11.39 -11.61
C ALA A 138 7.31 10.11 -12.35
N PRO A 139 7.64 9.02 -11.63
CA PRO A 139 7.90 7.74 -12.26
C PRO A 139 6.68 7.29 -13.07
N VAL A 140 6.93 6.83 -14.30
CA VAL A 140 5.93 6.26 -15.20
C VAL A 140 6.30 4.79 -15.39
N PRO A 141 5.41 3.84 -15.06
CA PRO A 141 5.72 2.45 -15.28
C PRO A 141 5.69 2.16 -16.79
N ASN A 142 6.54 1.24 -17.25
CA ASN A 142 6.53 0.76 -18.63
C ASN A 142 6.85 1.84 -19.67
N ALA A 143 7.66 2.85 -19.31
CA ALA A 143 8.02 3.95 -20.21
C ALA A 143 8.69 3.49 -21.52
N ASP A 144 9.27 2.29 -21.52
CA ASP A 144 9.94 1.69 -22.68
C ASP A 144 9.02 0.76 -23.53
N LEU A 145 7.75 0.57 -23.13
CA LEU A 145 6.80 -0.23 -23.89
C LEU A 145 5.96 0.64 -24.82
N ASP A 146 5.78 0.17 -26.05
CA ASP A 146 4.92 0.82 -27.04
C ASP A 146 3.44 0.74 -26.58
N GLU A 147 2.64 1.81 -26.73
CA GLU A 147 1.27 1.96 -26.15
C GLU A 147 0.26 0.88 -26.60
N THR A 148 0.63 0.00 -27.52
CA THR A 148 -0.22 -1.04 -28.12
C THR A 148 -0.42 -2.30 -27.26
N VAL A 149 0.02 -2.30 -26.00
CA VAL A 149 -0.07 -3.51 -25.16
C VAL A 149 -1.47 -3.69 -24.54
N ASP A 150 -2.13 -4.78 -24.94
CA ASP A 150 -3.48 -5.24 -24.59
C ASP A 150 -4.02 -4.76 -23.23
N ALA A 151 -4.97 -3.81 -23.27
CA ALA A 151 -5.81 -3.42 -22.14
C ALA A 151 -6.53 -4.64 -21.49
N ASP A 152 -6.81 -5.68 -22.27
CA ASP A 152 -7.43 -6.93 -21.83
C ASP A 152 -6.55 -7.74 -20.85
N GLY A 153 -5.22 -7.63 -20.97
CA GLY A 153 -4.27 -8.30 -20.07
C GLY A 153 -4.28 -7.70 -18.67
N GLY A 154 -4.30 -6.36 -18.58
CA GLY A 154 -4.32 -5.62 -17.32
C GLY A 154 -5.57 -5.93 -16.49
N GLY A 155 -6.76 -5.90 -17.12
CA GLY A 155 -8.02 -6.18 -16.43
C GLY A 155 -8.13 -7.62 -15.90
N ARG A 156 -7.63 -8.61 -16.65
CA ARG A 156 -7.57 -10.01 -16.18
C ARG A 156 -6.63 -10.16 -14.98
N CYS A 157 -5.45 -9.54 -15.06
CA CYS A 157 -4.47 -9.58 -13.98
C CYS A 157 -5.01 -8.92 -12.71
N GLN A 158 -5.63 -7.75 -12.81
CA GLN A 158 -6.22 -7.05 -11.66
C GLN A 158 -7.29 -7.91 -10.97
N LYS A 159 -8.20 -8.53 -11.74
CA LYS A 159 -9.24 -9.42 -11.19
C LYS A 159 -8.64 -10.65 -10.51
N ALA A 160 -7.63 -11.27 -11.12
CA ALA A 160 -6.93 -12.40 -10.52
C ALA A 160 -6.22 -11.99 -9.23
N PHE A 161 -5.52 -10.85 -9.24
CA PHE A 161 -4.79 -10.34 -8.09
C PHE A 161 -5.73 -10.08 -6.90
N ASN A 162 -6.86 -9.38 -7.10
CA ASN A 162 -7.83 -9.15 -6.03
C ASN A 162 -8.47 -10.45 -5.51
N ARG A 163 -8.73 -11.42 -6.38
CA ARG A 163 -9.20 -12.75 -5.96
C ARG A 163 -8.18 -13.43 -5.06
N TRP A 164 -6.92 -13.44 -5.47
CA TRP A 164 -5.82 -14.00 -4.68
C TRP A 164 -5.68 -13.31 -3.32
N LEU A 165 -5.76 -11.98 -3.25
CA LEU A 165 -5.74 -11.25 -1.98
C LEU A 165 -6.89 -11.68 -1.05
N ARG A 166 -8.10 -11.91 -1.59
CA ARG A 166 -9.25 -12.42 -0.81
C ARG A 166 -9.02 -13.85 -0.32
N GLU A 167 -8.47 -14.72 -1.16
CA GLU A 167 -8.14 -16.11 -0.80
C GLU A 167 -7.08 -16.17 0.32
N VAL A 168 -6.05 -15.33 0.27
CA VAL A 168 -5.03 -15.21 1.33
C VAL A 168 -5.67 -14.81 2.65
N ARG A 169 -6.57 -13.81 2.63
CA ARG A 169 -7.31 -13.40 3.83
C ARG A 169 -8.21 -14.50 4.38
N ALA A 170 -8.94 -15.20 3.51
CA ALA A 170 -9.80 -16.30 3.89
C ALA A 170 -8.99 -17.45 4.54
N GLY A 171 -7.84 -17.80 3.96
CA GLY A 171 -6.92 -18.80 4.51
C GLY A 171 -6.29 -18.39 5.84
N ALA A 172 -5.98 -17.11 6.03
CA ALA A 172 -5.48 -16.59 7.30
C ALA A 172 -6.55 -16.66 8.40
N ALA A 173 -7.82 -16.38 8.08
CA ALA A 173 -8.93 -16.50 9.02
C ALA A 173 -9.16 -17.94 9.48
N THR A 174 -8.98 -18.93 8.60
CA THR A 174 -9.12 -20.35 8.95
C THR A 174 -7.97 -20.89 9.81
N ASN A 175 -6.78 -20.30 9.69
CA ASN A 175 -5.57 -20.74 10.41
C ASN A 175 -5.33 -19.97 11.72
N ALA A 176 -6.18 -19.01 12.08
CA ALA A 176 -6.09 -18.33 13.36
C ALA A 176 -6.35 -19.34 14.50
N PRO A 177 -5.45 -19.46 15.50
CA PRO A 177 -5.67 -20.38 16.61
C PRO A 177 -6.99 -20.07 17.30
N TRP A 178 -7.85 -21.08 17.40
CA TRP A 178 -9.12 -20.99 18.09
C TRP A 178 -8.84 -20.79 19.59
N HIS A 179 -8.88 -19.54 20.06
CA HIS A 179 -8.93 -19.26 21.50
C HIS A 179 -10.35 -19.53 21.99
N GLY A 180 -10.70 -20.82 22.07
CA GLY A 180 -11.87 -21.28 22.79
C GLY A 180 -11.69 -20.92 24.26
N ALA A 181 -12.60 -20.09 24.77
CA ALA A 181 -12.73 -19.81 26.19
C ALA A 181 -13.02 -21.13 26.93
N GLY A 182 -12.16 -21.48 27.87
CA GLY A 182 -12.43 -22.41 28.95
C GLY A 182 -12.62 -21.64 30.24
#